data_AF-A0A536Z6W1-F1
#
_entry.id   AF-A0A536Z6W1-F1
#
_cell.length_a   1.000
_cell.length_b   1.000
_cell.length_c   1.000
_cell.angle_alpha   90.00
_cell.angle_beta   90.00
_cell.angle_gamma   90.00
#
_symmetry.space_group_name_H-M   'P 1'
#
loop_
_entity.id
_entity.type
_entity.pdbx_description
1 polymer ?
#
loop_
_entity_poly.entity_id
_entity_poly.type
_entity_poly.pdbx_seq_one_letter_code
_entity_poly.pdbx_strand_id
1 'polypeptide(L)'
;AHAALIKAPLIGEVPRPSSASCVVASTPEAAATSAIDQALWDISAQRIDKTLADALGQRCRNAIELYANINRGTLDRSPSGFAERAREATDAGFDAVKIAPFDDVIADNVSTPVGRELIAAGIERVAAVRAAIGPGRRLLVDCHWRLTEASAID
;
A
#
# COMPACT_ATOMS: atom_id res chain seq x y z
N ALA A 1 -51.28 -4.73 -19.26
CA ALA A 1 -50.74 -6.08 -19.51
C ALA A 1 -49.38 -6.16 -18.84
N HIS A 2 -49.32 -6.86 -17.69
CA HIS A 2 -48.11 -7.04 -16.91
C HIS A 2 -47.16 -7.99 -17.65
N ALA A 3 -46.01 -7.49 -18.08
CA ALA A 3 -44.93 -8.33 -18.59
C ALA A 3 -44.34 -9.12 -17.41
N ALA A 4 -44.47 -10.44 -17.47
CA ALA A 4 -43.97 -11.36 -16.47
C ALA A 4 -42.44 -11.30 -16.41
N LEU A 5 -41.91 -10.81 -15.29
CA LEU A 5 -40.49 -10.94 -14.93
C LEU A 5 -40.17 -12.43 -14.72
N ILE A 6 -39.26 -12.95 -15.54
CA ILE A 6 -38.69 -14.29 -15.36
C ILE A 6 -37.94 -14.31 -14.02
N LYS A 7 -38.50 -14.99 -13.03
CA LYS A 7 -37.83 -15.29 -11.76
C LYS A 7 -36.94 -16.50 -11.96
N ALA A 8 -35.64 -16.27 -12.18
CA ALA A 8 -34.65 -17.32 -11.97
C ALA A 8 -34.49 -17.55 -10.46
N PRO A 9 -34.48 -18.80 -9.97
CA PRO A 9 -34.17 -19.09 -8.58
C PRO A 9 -32.75 -18.60 -8.26
N LEU A 10 -32.56 -18.11 -7.04
CA LEU A 10 -31.27 -17.67 -6.51
C LEU A 10 -30.24 -18.80 -6.66
N ILE A 11 -29.34 -18.68 -7.62
CA ILE A 11 -28.11 -19.47 -7.60
C ILE A 11 -27.28 -18.91 -6.45
N GLY A 12 -27.29 -19.65 -5.34
CA GLY A 12 -26.49 -19.41 -4.14
C GLY A 12 -27.08 -18.40 -3.18
N GLU A 13 -26.97 -18.69 -1.88
CA GLU A 13 -27.03 -17.65 -0.86
C GLU A 13 -26.01 -16.54 -1.18
N VAL A 14 -26.23 -15.31 -0.68
CA VAL A 14 -25.15 -14.32 -0.62
C VAL A 14 -23.95 -15.02 0.01
N PRO A 15 -22.76 -15.02 -0.63
CA PRO A 15 -21.58 -15.67 -0.07
C PRO A 15 -21.38 -15.17 1.36
N ARG A 16 -21.62 -16.04 2.34
CA ARG A 16 -21.17 -15.77 3.70
C ARG A 16 -19.68 -16.07 3.70
N PRO A 17 -18.83 -15.25 4.34
CA PRO A 17 -17.41 -15.57 4.46
C PRO A 17 -17.31 -17.02 4.93
N SER A 18 -16.66 -17.83 4.11
CA SER A 18 -16.40 -19.23 4.41
C SER A 18 -15.74 -19.29 5.78
N SER A 19 -16.39 -19.93 6.75
CA SER A 19 -15.78 -20.30 8.04
C SER A 19 -14.71 -21.38 7.87
N ALA A 20 -14.53 -21.92 6.64
CA ALA A 20 -13.43 -22.82 6.36
C ALA A 20 -12.13 -22.04 6.36
N SER A 21 -11.22 -22.44 7.25
CA SER A 21 -9.82 -22.05 7.20
C SER A 21 -9.26 -22.45 5.84
N CYS A 22 -9.18 -21.50 4.91
CA CYS A 22 -8.42 -21.72 3.69
C CYS A 22 -6.95 -21.68 4.08
N VAL A 23 -6.36 -22.85 4.30
CA VAL A 23 -4.91 -22.98 4.42
C VAL A 23 -4.36 -22.81 3.01
N VAL A 24 -4.03 -21.58 2.64
CA VAL A 24 -3.31 -21.28 1.41
C VAL A 24 -1.87 -21.75 1.54
N ALA A 25 -1.44 -22.67 0.68
CA ALA A 25 -0.15 -23.36 0.82
C ALA A 25 1.04 -22.55 0.30
N SER A 26 0.79 -21.47 -0.45
CA SER A 26 1.84 -20.62 -1.04
C SER A 26 1.37 -19.18 -1.29
N THR A 27 2.33 -18.26 -1.50
CA THR A 27 2.02 -16.86 -1.86
C THR A 27 1.25 -16.72 -3.18
N PRO A 28 1.59 -17.43 -4.28
CA PRO A 28 0.79 -17.36 -5.51
C PRO A 28 -0.65 -17.87 -5.32
N GLU A 29 -0.82 -18.94 -4.55
CA GLU A 29 -2.15 -19.48 -4.24
C GLU A 29 -2.96 -18.50 -3.39
N ALA A 30 -2.34 -17.89 -2.37
CA ALA A 30 -2.97 -16.85 -1.57
C ALA A 30 -3.42 -15.65 -2.41
N ALA A 31 -2.60 -15.23 -3.38
CA ALA A 31 -2.94 -14.14 -4.29
C ALA A 31 -4.11 -14.53 -5.21
N ALA A 32 -4.10 -15.73 -5.80
CA ALA A 32 -5.17 -16.22 -6.65
C ALA A 32 -6.50 -16.34 -5.89
N THR A 33 -6.46 -16.95 -4.70
CA THR A 33 -7.64 -17.08 -3.83
C THR A 33 -8.19 -15.72 -3.43
N SER A 34 -7.33 -14.77 -3.02
CA SER A 34 -7.77 -13.41 -2.67
C SER A 34 -8.36 -12.67 -3.87
N ALA A 35 -7.80 -12.82 -5.07
CA ALA A 35 -8.33 -12.19 -6.28
C ALA A 35 -9.73 -12.72 -6.62
N ILE A 36 -9.95 -14.03 -6.51
CA ILE A 36 -11.26 -14.65 -6.72
C ILE A 36 -12.26 -14.17 -5.66
N ASP A 37 -11.87 -14.15 -4.39
CA ASP A 37 -12.74 -13.67 -3.30
C ASP A 37 -13.18 -12.22 -3.51
N GLN A 38 -12.25 -11.32 -3.85
CA GLN A 38 -12.57 -9.92 -4.17
C GLN A 38 -13.54 -9.80 -5.35
N ALA A 39 -13.36 -10.60 -6.40
CA ALA A 39 -14.26 -10.60 -7.56
C ALA A 39 -15.67 -11.10 -7.20
N LEU A 40 -15.78 -12.13 -6.36
CA LEU A 40 -17.07 -12.65 -5.89
C LEU A 40 -17.81 -11.62 -5.03
N TRP A 41 -17.08 -10.89 -4.18
CA TRP A 41 -17.65 -9.80 -3.38
C TRP A 41 -18.16 -8.65 -4.25
N ASP A 42 -17.39 -8.25 -5.27
CA ASP A 42 -17.79 -7.20 -6.21
C ASP A 42 -19.05 -7.60 -6.98
N ILE A 43 -19.09 -8.81 -7.56
CA ILE A 43 -20.27 -9.34 -8.25
C ILE A 43 -21.48 -9.39 -7.31
N SER A 44 -21.29 -9.81 -6.06
CA SER A 44 -22.38 -9.89 -5.07
C SER A 44 -22.97 -8.52 -4.74
N ALA A 45 -22.12 -7.49 -4.65
CA ALA A 45 -22.57 -6.10 -4.44
C ALA A 45 -23.33 -5.55 -5.66
N GLN A 46 -22.81 -5.80 -6.87
CA GLN A 46 -23.48 -5.37 -8.12
C GLN A 46 -24.85 -6.02 -8.30
N ARG A 47 -25.02 -7.30 -7.91
CA ARG A 47 -26.31 -8.02 -7.99
C ARG A 47 -27.41 -7.41 -7.11
N ILE A 48 -27.05 -6.69 -6.06
CA ILE A 48 -27.99 -5.99 -5.17
C ILE A 48 -27.99 -4.48 -5.38
N ASP A 49 -27.44 -4.01 -6.52
CA ASP A 49 -27.35 -2.60 -6.91
C ASP A 49 -26.70 -1.72 -5.83
N LYS A 50 -25.62 -2.22 -5.23
CA LYS A 50 -24.81 -1.51 -4.23
C LYS A 50 -23.36 -1.43 -4.65
N THR A 51 -22.67 -0.39 -4.17
CA THR A 51 -21.21 -0.42 -4.18
C THR A 51 -20.70 -1.49 -3.19
N LEU A 52 -19.48 -2.01 -3.41
CA LEU A 52 -18.88 -2.96 -2.48
C LEU A 52 -18.83 -2.41 -1.04
N ALA A 53 -18.52 -1.12 -0.87
CA ALA A 53 -18.49 -0.49 0.45
C ALA A 53 -19.85 -0.56 1.18
N ASP A 54 -20.96 -0.34 0.45
CA ASP A 54 -22.32 -0.39 1.02
C ASP A 54 -22.83 -1.83 1.24
N ALA A 55 -22.27 -2.79 0.49
CA ALA A 55 -22.54 -4.21 0.69
C ALA A 55 -21.80 -4.75 1.93
N LEU A 56 -20.60 -4.24 2.22
CA LEU A 56 -19.81 -4.62 3.40
C LEU A 56 -20.33 -4.02 4.71
N GLY A 57 -21.09 -2.93 4.66
CA GLY A 57 -21.73 -2.34 5.83
C GLY A 57 -22.02 -0.85 5.69
N GLN A 58 -22.32 -0.21 6.82
CA GLN A 58 -22.52 1.23 6.86
C GLN A 58 -21.19 1.98 6.66
N ARG A 59 -21.17 2.98 5.78
CA ARG A 59 -20.01 3.86 5.62
C ARG A 59 -19.77 4.69 6.87
N CYS A 60 -18.56 4.61 7.42
CA CYS A 60 -18.14 5.42 8.57
C CYS A 60 -17.43 6.72 8.17
N ARG A 61 -17.13 6.91 6.89
CA ARG A 61 -16.44 8.09 6.33
C ARG A 61 -16.73 8.25 4.85
N ASN A 62 -16.63 9.49 4.36
CA ASN A 62 -16.87 9.83 2.95
C ASN A 62 -15.60 9.85 2.10
N ALA A 63 -14.42 9.95 2.73
CA ALA A 63 -13.13 9.95 2.07
C ALA A 63 -12.07 9.26 2.95
N ILE A 64 -10.96 8.85 2.33
CA ILE A 64 -9.80 8.27 2.99
C ILE A 64 -8.59 9.11 2.60
N GLU A 65 -7.75 9.45 3.57
CA GLU A 65 -6.48 10.13 3.32
C GLU A 65 -5.52 9.20 2.59
N LEU A 66 -4.88 9.70 1.53
CA LEU A 66 -3.88 8.97 0.78
C LEU A 66 -2.48 9.52 1.11
N TYR A 67 -1.48 8.65 0.95
CA TYR A 67 -0.09 9.06 0.89
C TYR A 67 0.48 8.72 -0.49
N ALA A 68 1.40 9.54 -0.99
CA ALA A 68 2.11 9.25 -2.21
C ALA A 68 3.30 8.33 -1.91
N ASN A 69 3.28 7.08 -2.38
CA ASN A 69 4.48 6.26 -2.42
C ASN A 69 5.33 6.67 -3.63
N ILE A 70 6.42 7.40 -3.38
CA ILE A 70 7.24 7.96 -4.45
C ILE A 70 8.39 7.05 -4.90
N ASN A 71 8.59 5.90 -4.25
CA ASN A 71 9.81 5.13 -4.43
C ASN A 71 10.04 4.67 -5.88
N ARG A 72 9.06 4.03 -6.53
CA ARG A 72 9.18 3.56 -7.93
C ARG A 72 9.24 4.70 -8.95
N GLY A 73 8.73 5.88 -8.59
CA GLY A 73 8.77 7.08 -9.43
C GLY A 73 10.01 7.95 -9.22
N THR A 74 10.88 7.60 -8.27
CA THR A 74 12.12 8.36 -7.97
C THR A 74 13.27 7.72 -8.73
N LEU A 75 13.57 8.26 -9.92
CA LEU A 75 14.64 7.76 -10.79
C LEU A 75 16.03 8.22 -10.32
N ASP A 76 16.17 9.50 -9.99
CA ASP A 76 17.36 10.02 -9.34
C ASP A 76 17.33 9.65 -7.85
N ARG A 77 18.20 8.72 -7.46
CA ARG A 77 18.31 8.19 -6.09
C ARG A 77 19.20 9.06 -5.19
N SER A 78 19.59 10.26 -5.62
CA SER A 78 20.26 11.25 -4.77
C SER A 78 19.28 11.89 -3.76
N PRO A 79 19.78 12.52 -2.68
CA PRO A 79 18.93 13.29 -1.77
C PRO A 79 18.11 14.38 -2.49
N SER A 80 18.68 15.04 -3.50
CA SER A 80 17.96 16.03 -4.33
C SER A 80 16.84 15.41 -5.17
N GLY A 81 17.08 14.23 -5.76
CA GLY A 81 16.07 13.53 -6.55
C GLY A 81 14.87 13.10 -5.71
N PHE A 82 15.11 12.61 -4.49
CA PHE A 82 14.05 12.32 -3.52
C PHE A 82 13.30 13.58 -3.08
N ALA A 83 14.01 14.66 -2.78
CA ALA A 83 13.41 15.94 -2.40
C ALA A 83 12.50 16.48 -3.51
N GLU A 84 12.95 16.44 -4.76
CA GLU A 84 12.17 16.91 -5.90
C GLU A 84 10.93 16.06 -6.13
N ARG A 85 11.07 14.73 -6.12
CA ARG A 85 9.91 13.85 -6.27
C ARG A 85 8.88 14.02 -5.14
N ALA A 86 9.35 14.35 -3.94
CA ALA A 86 8.46 14.68 -2.83
C ALA A 86 7.72 16.02 -3.04
N ARG A 87 8.37 17.05 -3.59
CA ARG A 87 7.71 18.31 -3.96
C ARG A 87 6.62 18.09 -4.99
N GLU A 88 6.93 17.35 -6.05
CA GLU A 88 5.94 17.00 -7.08
C GLU A 88 4.71 16.30 -6.49
N ALA A 89 4.91 15.40 -5.52
CA ALA A 89 3.80 14.76 -4.82
C ALA A 89 3.00 15.76 -3.97
N THR A 90 3.66 16.68 -3.27
CA THR A 90 2.94 17.69 -2.48
C THR A 90 2.22 18.72 -3.35
N ASP A 91 2.78 19.08 -4.51
CA ASP A 91 2.16 19.97 -5.49
C ASP A 91 0.95 19.32 -6.16
N ALA A 92 0.95 17.99 -6.27
CA ALA A 92 -0.22 17.20 -6.67
C ALA A 92 -1.30 17.07 -5.57
N GLY A 93 -1.10 17.68 -4.40
CA GLY A 93 -2.09 17.75 -3.32
C GLY A 93 -1.98 16.66 -2.25
N PHE A 94 -0.88 15.90 -2.20
CA PHE A 94 -0.68 14.92 -1.11
C PHE A 94 -0.13 15.59 0.16
N ASP A 95 -0.80 15.32 1.28
CA ASP A 95 -0.35 15.75 2.62
C ASP A 95 0.63 14.76 3.30
N ALA A 96 0.86 13.62 2.65
CA ALA A 96 1.73 12.56 3.13
C ALA A 96 2.52 11.92 1.99
N VAL A 97 3.81 11.67 2.21
CA VAL A 97 4.68 10.94 1.27
C VAL A 97 5.35 9.76 1.97
N LYS A 98 5.55 8.66 1.24
CA LYS A 98 6.34 7.51 1.68
C LYS A 98 7.54 7.31 0.76
N ILE A 99 8.72 7.14 1.37
CA ILE A 99 9.98 6.87 0.68
C ILE A 99 10.58 5.54 1.16
N ALA A 100 11.39 4.89 0.31
CA ALA A 100 12.23 3.76 0.70
C ALA A 100 13.69 4.14 0.39
N PRO A 101 14.44 4.67 1.38
CA PRO A 101 15.67 5.42 1.11
C PRO A 101 16.96 4.59 1.21
N PHE A 102 16.90 3.37 1.74
CA PHE A 102 18.08 2.55 2.06
C PHE A 102 18.51 1.67 0.90
N ASP A 103 18.82 2.27 -0.26
CA ASP A 103 19.27 1.51 -1.42
C ASP A 103 20.52 0.67 -1.13
N ASP A 104 20.58 -0.52 -1.73
CA ASP A 104 21.70 -1.49 -1.64
C ASP A 104 22.08 -2.01 -0.25
N VAL A 105 21.38 -1.59 0.81
CA VAL A 105 21.49 -2.22 2.13
C VAL A 105 20.85 -3.60 2.08
N ILE A 106 21.60 -4.62 2.47
CA ILE A 106 21.17 -6.02 2.54
C ILE A 106 21.69 -6.65 3.84
N ALA A 107 21.11 -7.79 4.24
CA ALA A 107 21.48 -8.48 5.47
C ALA A 107 23.00 -8.74 5.60
N ASP A 108 23.66 -9.05 4.47
CA ASP A 108 25.08 -9.39 4.46
C ASP A 108 26.01 -8.18 4.67
N ASN A 109 25.57 -6.97 4.29
CA ASN A 109 26.43 -5.77 4.34
C ASN A 109 26.07 -4.81 5.47
N VAL A 110 24.90 -4.92 6.08
CA VAL A 110 24.33 -3.94 7.02
C VAL A 110 25.27 -3.59 8.19
N SER A 111 26.04 -4.55 8.69
CA SER A 111 26.98 -4.35 9.81
C SER A 111 28.39 -3.96 9.40
N THR A 112 28.67 -3.86 8.09
CA THR A 112 29.98 -3.51 7.55
C THR A 112 30.17 -1.99 7.46
N PRO A 113 31.41 -1.47 7.31
CA PRO A 113 31.64 -0.05 7.04
C PRO A 113 30.84 0.47 5.84
N VAL A 114 30.81 -0.29 4.74
CA VAL A 114 30.04 0.05 3.52
C VAL A 114 28.55 0.11 3.81
N GLY A 115 28.01 -0.86 4.57
CA GLY A 115 26.60 -0.84 4.97
C GLY A 115 26.24 0.39 5.79
N ARG A 116 27.11 0.81 6.71
CA ARG A 116 26.91 2.04 7.50
C ARG A 116 26.90 3.29 6.62
N GLU A 117 27.76 3.37 5.61
CA GLU A 117 27.75 4.48 4.64
C GLU A 117 26.45 4.50 3.83
N LEU A 118 25.94 3.34 3.41
CA LEU A 118 24.66 3.23 2.69
C LEU A 118 23.47 3.63 3.58
N ILE A 119 23.49 3.25 4.86
CA ILE A 119 22.48 3.67 5.84
C ILE A 119 22.53 5.19 6.03
N ALA A 120 23.71 5.77 6.21
CA ALA A 120 23.89 7.22 6.31
C ALA A 120 23.35 7.95 5.07
N ALA A 121 23.64 7.46 3.87
CA ALA A 121 23.07 8.00 2.63
C ALA A 121 21.53 7.89 2.59
N GLY A 122 20.96 6.81 3.14
CA GLY A 122 19.53 6.67 3.36
C GLY A 122 18.95 7.76 4.27
N ILE A 123 19.62 8.04 5.39
CA ILE A 123 19.23 9.09 6.34
C ILE A 123 19.32 10.47 5.66
N GLU A 124 20.33 10.74 4.84
CA GLU A 124 20.44 11.99 4.08
C GLU A 124 19.26 12.20 3.12
N ARG A 125 18.80 11.13 2.45
CA ARG A 125 17.58 11.19 1.61
C ARG A 125 16.34 11.52 2.43
N VAL A 126 16.19 10.92 3.62
CA VAL A 126 15.08 11.24 4.55
C VAL A 126 15.14 12.73 4.96
N ALA A 127 16.32 13.22 5.32
CA ALA A 127 16.53 14.61 5.73
C ALA A 127 16.20 15.58 4.59
N ALA A 128 16.63 15.30 3.37
CA ALA A 128 16.35 16.13 2.20
C ALA A 128 14.85 16.21 1.89
N VAL A 129 14.13 15.08 1.97
CA VAL A 129 12.66 15.06 1.80
C VAL A 129 11.98 15.87 2.90
N ARG A 130 12.43 15.73 4.15
CA ARG A 130 11.88 16.52 5.27
C ARG A 130 12.06 18.01 5.05
N ALA A 131 13.25 18.44 4.62
CA ALA A 131 13.51 19.84 4.29
C ALA A 131 12.60 20.33 3.15
N ALA A 132 12.36 19.50 2.14
CA ALA A 132 11.57 19.87 0.96
C ALA A 132 10.07 20.04 1.24
N ILE A 133 9.46 19.15 2.05
CA ILE A 133 8.01 19.15 2.27
C ILE A 133 7.57 19.91 3.52
N GLY A 134 8.54 20.40 4.30
CA GLY A 134 8.34 21.15 5.54
C GLY A 134 7.88 20.28 6.72
N PRO A 135 7.83 20.84 7.94
CA PRO A 135 7.54 20.08 9.16
C PRO A 135 6.08 19.60 9.26
N GLY A 136 5.14 20.27 8.59
CA GLY A 136 3.70 20.01 8.74
C GLY A 136 3.16 18.79 7.98
N ARG A 137 3.89 18.29 6.98
CA ARG A 137 3.47 17.13 6.18
C ARG A 137 4.00 15.83 6.74
N ARG A 138 3.25 14.74 6.60
CA ARG A 138 3.69 13.41 7.06
C ARG A 138 4.75 12.83 6.12
N LEU A 139 5.84 12.35 6.70
CA LEU A 139 6.87 11.57 6.00
C LEU A 139 6.90 10.17 6.59
N LEU A 140 6.63 9.18 5.74
CA LEU A 140 6.73 7.77 6.07
C LEU A 140 8.03 7.24 5.47
N VAL A 141 8.75 6.42 6.25
CA VAL A 141 9.99 5.77 5.82
C VAL A 141 9.77 4.28 5.81
N ASP A 142 10.03 3.66 4.66
CA ASP A 142 9.93 2.22 4.45
C ASP A 142 11.32 1.61 4.38
N CYS A 143 11.70 0.85 5.41
CA CYS A 143 13.02 0.25 5.50
C CYS A 143 13.17 -1.00 4.61
N HIS A 144 12.08 -1.52 4.02
CA HIS A 144 12.09 -2.71 3.16
C HIS A 144 12.94 -3.85 3.72
N TRP A 145 12.74 -4.26 4.97
CA TRP A 145 13.43 -5.42 5.57
C TRP A 145 14.97 -5.41 5.43
N ARG A 146 15.57 -4.23 5.15
CA ARG A 146 17.01 -4.10 4.86
C ARG A 146 17.88 -3.99 6.10
N LEU A 147 17.28 -3.61 7.22
CA LEU A 147 17.98 -3.40 8.49
C LEU A 147 17.83 -4.64 9.38
N THR A 148 18.88 -4.99 10.11
CA THR A 148 18.78 -5.85 11.29
C THR A 148 18.17 -5.08 12.45
N GLU A 149 17.74 -5.78 13.49
CA GLU A 149 17.24 -5.16 14.73
C GLU A 149 18.22 -4.11 15.28
N ALA A 150 19.51 -4.47 15.39
CA ALA A 150 20.53 -3.56 15.89
C ALA A 150 20.66 -2.29 15.03
N SER A 151 20.76 -2.44 13.70
CA SER A 151 20.88 -1.30 12.78
C SER A 151 19.58 -0.50 12.59
N ALA A 152 18.44 -1.03 13.05
CA ALA A 152 17.16 -0.33 13.00
C ALA A 152 16.90 0.52 14.25
N ILE A 153 17.58 0.20 15.36
CA ILE A 153 17.51 0.93 16.63
C ILE A 153 18.53 2.07 16.67
N ASP A 154 19.72 1.86 16.10
CA ASP A 154 20.79 2.86 15.97
C ASP A 154 20.33 4.10 15.16
#